data_AF-A0A3M2CUA2-F1
#
_entry.id   AF-A0A3M2CUA2-F1
#
_cell.length_a   1.000
_cell.length_b   1.000
_cell.length_c   1.000
_cell.angle_alpha   90.00
_cell.angle_beta   90.00
_cell.angle_gamma   90.00
#
_symmetry.space_group_name_H-M   'P 1'
#
loop_
_entity.id
_entity.type
_entity.pdbx_description
1 polymer ?
#
loop_
_entity_poly.entity_id
_entity_poly.type
_entity_poly.pdbx_seq_one_letter_code
_entity_poly.pdbx_strand_id
1 'polypeptide(L)'
;LGTDIPFFIDDEQPPRPALVTGLGDRTERLPRSTAEITLILPPFGCPTGAVYRAFDAAPTVNCDEPRVRALSHAPIDTNILFNELAAPAERAEPRLAELRARLAAALHTPIHVSGSGSTLFCAADADTVARAAPECRTVRTTLI
;
A
#
# COMPACT_ATOMS: atom_id res chain seq x y z
N LEU A 1 14.73 -16.25 4.95
CA LEU A 1 14.03 -15.17 5.67
C LEU A 1 13.69 -14.10 4.63
N GLY A 2 12.46 -13.60 4.58
CA GLY A 2 12.03 -12.61 3.58
C GLY A 2 12.67 -11.24 3.80
N THR A 3 12.69 -10.39 2.76
CA THR A 3 13.26 -9.03 2.79
C THR A 3 12.58 -8.10 3.79
N ASP A 4 11.36 -8.42 4.22
CA ASP A 4 10.57 -7.57 5.11
C ASP A 4 10.85 -7.82 6.60
N ILE A 5 11.61 -8.88 6.95
CA ILE A 5 11.90 -9.21 8.36
C ILE A 5 12.64 -8.07 9.10
N PRO A 6 13.68 -7.43 8.53
CA PRO A 6 14.39 -6.33 9.19
C PRO A 6 13.48 -5.16 9.59
N PHE A 7 12.39 -4.92 8.84
CA PHE A 7 11.43 -3.87 9.16
C PHE A 7 10.79 -4.08 10.54
N PHE A 8 10.48 -5.34 10.91
CA PHE A 8 9.79 -5.68 12.16
C PHE A 8 10.70 -5.75 13.39
N ILE A 9 12.03 -5.62 13.22
CA ILE A 9 12.99 -5.65 14.33
C ILE A 9 13.24 -4.21 14.80
N ASP A 10 12.52 -3.79 15.83
CA ASP A 10 12.65 -2.48 16.49
C ASP A 10 12.64 -2.65 18.01
N ASP A 11 13.26 -1.72 18.72
CA ASP A 11 13.29 -1.69 20.18
C ASP A 11 11.93 -1.23 20.77
N GLU A 12 11.05 -0.70 19.91
CA GLU A 12 9.69 -0.27 20.25
C GLU A 12 8.63 -1.22 19.70
N GLN A 13 7.51 -1.36 20.41
CA GLN A 13 6.39 -2.23 20.02
C GLN A 13 5.06 -1.46 19.99
N PRO A 14 4.30 -1.48 18.88
CA PRO A 14 4.68 -2.08 17.59
C PRO A 14 5.86 -1.34 16.92
N PRO A 15 6.57 -1.97 15.97
CA PRO A 15 7.71 -1.36 15.29
C PRO A 15 7.35 0.00 14.70
N ARG A 16 8.23 0.99 14.83
CA ARG A 16 8.01 2.31 14.26
C ARG A 16 8.02 2.25 12.74
N PRO A 17 7.31 3.17 12.06
CA PRO A 17 7.47 3.39 10.63
C PRO A 17 8.94 3.58 10.26
N ALA A 18 9.30 3.18 9.05
CA ALA A 18 10.68 3.29 8.59
C ALA A 18 10.74 3.54 7.09
N LEU A 19 11.74 4.30 6.66
CA LEU A 19 12.17 4.35 5.28
C LEU A 19 13.11 3.17 5.05
N VAL A 20 12.74 2.29 4.12
CA VAL A 20 13.53 1.11 3.75
C VAL A 20 14.11 1.32 2.36
N THR A 21 15.44 1.25 2.25
CA THR A 21 16.18 1.45 1.00
C THR A 21 17.11 0.27 0.71
N GLY A 22 17.82 0.33 -0.44
CA GLY A 22 18.62 -0.79 -0.91
C GLY A 22 17.75 -1.96 -1.38
N LEU A 23 18.11 -3.18 -0.99
CA LEU A 23 17.32 -4.39 -1.28
C LEU A 23 16.41 -4.78 -0.10
N GLY A 24 16.11 -3.82 0.78
CA GLY A 24 15.45 -4.09 2.07
C GLY A 24 16.42 -4.19 3.25
N ASP A 25 17.70 -3.86 3.04
CA ASP A 25 18.78 -4.03 4.03
C ASP A 25 19.09 -2.76 4.83
N ARG A 26 18.60 -1.59 4.39
CA ARG A 26 18.83 -0.31 5.06
C ARG A 26 17.52 0.26 5.59
N THR A 27 17.40 0.31 6.92
CA THR A 27 16.19 0.78 7.62
C THR A 27 16.49 2.04 8.42
N GLU A 28 15.83 3.14 8.08
CA GLU A 28 15.86 4.39 8.83
C GLU A 28 14.52 4.56 9.57
N ARG A 29 14.54 4.58 10.91
CA ARG A 29 13.32 4.71 11.74
C ARG A 29 12.79 6.13 11.67
N LEU A 30 11.47 6.25 11.52
CA LEU A 30 10.74 7.50 11.40
C LEU A 30 9.85 7.73 12.62
N PRO A 31 9.52 8.99 12.95
CA PRO A 31 8.50 9.30 13.93
C PRO A 31 7.14 8.71 13.52
N ARG A 32 6.34 8.35 14.52
CA ARG A 32 4.97 7.88 14.31
C ARG A 32 4.10 9.01 13.78
N SER A 33 3.17 8.66 12.90
CA SER A 33 2.13 9.56 12.43
C SER A 33 0.79 8.84 12.57
N THR A 34 -0.22 9.56 13.07
CA THR A 34 -1.57 9.02 13.21
C THR A 34 -2.39 9.37 12.00
N ALA A 35 -2.86 8.35 11.30
CA ALA A 35 -3.88 8.47 10.26
C ALA A 35 -4.86 7.31 10.37
N GLU A 36 -6.15 7.60 10.28
CA GLU A 36 -7.17 6.56 10.16
C GLU A 36 -7.26 6.11 8.71
N ILE A 37 -7.11 4.80 8.50
CA ILE A 37 -7.24 4.18 7.19
C ILE A 37 -8.16 2.96 7.29
N THR A 38 -8.82 2.66 6.18
CA THR A 38 -9.54 1.41 6.01
C THR A 38 -8.73 0.49 5.11
N LEU A 39 -8.45 -0.72 5.61
CA LEU A 39 -7.91 -1.81 4.80
C LEU A 39 -9.06 -2.55 4.10
N ILE A 40 -8.90 -2.83 2.82
CA ILE A 40 -9.83 -3.57 1.98
C ILE A 40 -9.12 -4.86 1.55
N LEU A 41 -9.63 -6.00 2.00
CA LEU A 41 -9.08 -7.32 1.74
C LEU A 41 -10.01 -8.03 0.73
N PRO A 42 -9.66 -8.04 -0.56
CA PRO A 42 -10.46 -8.76 -1.56
C PRO A 42 -10.38 -10.28 -1.37
N PRO A 43 -11.36 -11.05 -1.87
CA PRO A 43 -11.39 -12.52 -1.77
C PRO A 43 -10.43 -13.22 -2.75
N PHE A 44 -9.43 -12.50 -3.26
CA PHE A 44 -8.42 -12.98 -4.19
C PHE A 44 -7.04 -12.42 -3.82
N GLY A 45 -5.98 -13.07 -4.29
CA GLY A 45 -4.59 -12.66 -4.09
C GLY A 45 -3.92 -12.21 -5.38
N CYS A 46 -2.88 -11.37 -5.27
CA CYS A 46 -2.01 -11.03 -6.40
C CYS A 46 -0.75 -11.91 -6.33
N PRO A 47 -0.43 -12.71 -7.36
CA PRO A 47 0.76 -13.56 -7.33
C PRO A 47 2.03 -12.70 -7.42
N THR A 48 2.77 -12.54 -6.32
CA THR A 48 3.95 -11.66 -6.23
C THR A 48 4.93 -11.83 -7.39
N GLY A 49 5.27 -13.07 -7.76
CA GLY A 49 6.17 -13.32 -8.90
C GLY A 49 5.61 -12.87 -10.25
N ALA A 50 4.30 -12.91 -10.47
CA ALA A 50 3.68 -12.39 -11.69
C ALA A 50 3.67 -10.85 -11.71
N VAL A 51 3.44 -10.22 -10.55
CA VAL A 51 3.51 -8.76 -10.38
C VAL A 51 4.91 -8.26 -10.71
N TYR A 52 5.96 -8.85 -10.13
CA TYR A 52 7.34 -8.45 -10.43
C TYR A 52 7.72 -8.70 -11.90
N ARG A 53 7.33 -9.84 -12.50
CA ARG A 53 7.54 -10.05 -13.95
C ARG A 53 6.84 -9.00 -14.81
N ALA A 54 5.63 -8.59 -14.43
CA ALA A 54 4.89 -7.55 -15.14
C ALA A 54 5.50 -6.15 -14.94
N PHE A 55 6.18 -5.92 -13.82
CA PHE A 55 6.98 -4.72 -13.55
C PHE A 55 8.25 -4.70 -14.42
N ASP A 56 9.02 -5.79 -14.41
CA ASP A 56 10.27 -5.93 -15.17
C ASP A 56 10.06 -5.83 -16.69
N ALA A 57 8.89 -6.24 -17.20
CA ALA A 57 8.54 -6.17 -18.62
C ALA A 57 8.30 -4.74 -19.13
N ALA A 58 8.08 -3.78 -18.24
CA ALA A 58 7.86 -2.38 -18.59
C ALA A 58 8.51 -1.49 -17.52
N PRO A 59 9.85 -1.37 -17.52
CA PRO A 59 10.57 -0.60 -16.52
C PRO A 59 10.27 0.88 -16.71
N THR A 60 9.26 1.35 -15.99
CA THR A 60 9.05 2.76 -15.71
C THR A 60 9.58 3.01 -14.30
N VAL A 61 10.44 4.02 -14.18
CA VAL A 61 10.88 4.66 -12.92
C VAL A 61 12.24 4.20 -12.37
N ASN A 62 13.15 5.17 -12.26
CA ASN A 62 14.31 5.14 -11.37
C ASN A 62 13.81 5.35 -9.94
N CYS A 63 14.30 4.57 -8.97
CA CYS A 63 13.99 4.75 -7.55
C CYS A 63 14.17 6.22 -7.13
N ASP A 64 13.08 6.91 -6.79
CA ASP A 64 13.07 8.31 -6.35
C ASP A 64 12.96 8.37 -4.82
N GLU A 65 14.06 7.97 -4.16
CA GLU A 65 14.17 8.02 -2.70
C GLU A 65 13.82 9.43 -2.14
N PRO A 66 14.28 10.55 -2.73
CA PRO A 66 13.88 11.88 -2.28
C PRO A 66 12.37 12.10 -2.25
N ARG A 67 11.65 11.64 -3.28
CA ARG A 67 10.18 11.72 -3.31
C ARG A 67 9.55 10.89 -2.21
N VAL A 68 10.00 9.66 -1.96
CA VAL A 68 9.47 8.82 -0.87
C VAL A 68 9.74 9.46 0.49
N ARG A 69 10.94 10.00 0.71
CA ARG A 69 11.29 10.71 1.95
C ARG A 69 10.45 11.97 2.17
N ALA A 70 10.03 12.66 1.10
CA ALA A 70 9.11 13.78 1.23
C ALA A 70 7.74 13.32 1.76
N LEU A 71 7.27 12.12 1.39
CA LEU A 71 6.00 11.53 1.84
C LEU A 71 5.98 11.10 3.31
N SER A 72 7.15 10.93 3.94
CA SER A 72 7.22 10.45 5.33
C SER A 72 7.02 11.55 6.39
N HIS A 73 6.74 12.79 5.98
CA HIS A 73 6.46 13.88 6.91
C HIS A 73 5.01 13.85 7.37
N ALA A 74 4.80 14.02 8.68
CA ALA A 74 3.45 14.13 9.25
C ALA A 74 2.89 15.56 9.08
N PRO A 75 1.57 15.71 8.82
CA PRO A 75 0.59 14.65 8.60
C PRO A 75 0.74 14.01 7.20
N ILE A 76 0.43 12.71 7.10
CA ILE A 76 0.50 11.97 5.83
C ILE A 76 -0.64 12.45 4.92
N ASP A 77 -0.28 13.03 3.77
CA ASP A 77 -1.24 13.30 2.69
C ASP A 77 -1.42 12.05 1.81
N THR A 78 -2.60 11.44 1.87
CA THR A 78 -2.90 10.24 1.09
C THR A 78 -3.02 10.53 -0.42
N ASN A 79 -3.27 11.78 -0.83
CA ASN A 79 -3.47 12.13 -2.24
C ASN A 79 -2.20 12.01 -3.09
N ILE A 80 -1.04 12.03 -2.45
CA ILE A 80 0.27 12.02 -3.12
C ILE A 80 0.98 10.66 -3.02
N LEU A 81 0.38 9.68 -2.34
CA LEU A 81 0.94 8.33 -2.22
C LEU A 81 0.90 7.61 -3.56
N PHE A 82 1.97 6.87 -3.85
CA PHE A 82 2.11 6.10 -5.07
C PHE A 82 2.74 4.74 -4.77
N ASN A 83 2.53 3.79 -5.68
CA ASN A 83 3.12 2.47 -5.62
C ASN A 83 3.36 1.99 -7.06
N GLU A 84 4.62 1.87 -7.45
CA GLU A 84 5.02 1.44 -8.79
C GLU A 84 4.58 -0.01 -9.10
N LEU A 85 4.31 -0.83 -8.07
CA LEU A 85 3.74 -2.17 -8.20
C LEU A 85 2.22 -2.17 -8.40
N ALA A 86 1.53 -1.04 -8.26
CA ALA A 86 0.07 -1.00 -8.42
C ALA A 86 -0.36 -1.39 -9.84
N ALA A 87 0.19 -0.76 -10.87
CA ALA A 87 -0.16 -1.09 -12.25
C ALA A 87 0.29 -2.50 -12.68
N PRO A 88 1.50 -2.99 -12.31
CA PRO A 88 1.85 -4.41 -12.47
C PRO A 88 0.90 -5.37 -11.74
N ALA A 89 0.43 -5.04 -10.54
CA ALA A 89 -0.51 -5.86 -9.79
C ALA A 89 -1.87 -5.93 -10.50
N GLU A 90 -2.35 -4.80 -11.03
CA GLU A 90 -3.56 -4.72 -11.85
C GLU A 90 -3.43 -5.51 -13.17
N ARG A 91 -2.25 -5.54 -13.80
CA ARG A 91 -1.99 -6.38 -14.98
C ARG A 91 -1.97 -7.87 -14.65
N ALA A 92 -1.40 -8.23 -13.50
CA ALA A 92 -1.30 -9.62 -13.05
C ALA A 92 -2.65 -10.16 -12.54
N GLU A 93 -3.50 -9.30 -11.99
CA GLU A 93 -4.83 -9.63 -11.47
C GLU A 93 -5.83 -8.52 -11.85
N PRO A 94 -6.50 -8.63 -13.02
CA PRO A 94 -7.41 -7.60 -13.52
C PRO A 94 -8.58 -7.26 -12.58
N ARG A 95 -9.01 -8.20 -11.72
CA ARG A 95 -10.05 -7.94 -10.72
C ARG A 95 -9.63 -6.86 -9.72
N LEU A 96 -8.32 -6.69 -9.47
CA LEU A 96 -7.80 -5.61 -8.64
C LEU A 96 -8.04 -4.25 -9.29
N ALA A 97 -7.85 -4.13 -10.61
CA ALA A 97 -8.04 -2.90 -11.36
C ALA A 97 -9.53 -2.47 -11.33
N GLU A 98 -10.42 -3.43 -11.58
CA GLU A 98 -11.88 -3.21 -11.53
C GLU A 98 -12.34 -2.76 -10.14
N LEU A 99 -11.87 -3.45 -9.10
CA LEU A 99 -12.18 -3.11 -7.71
C LEU A 99 -11.66 -1.71 -7.35
N ARG A 100 -10.40 -1.40 -7.67
CA ARG A 100 -9.78 -0.11 -7.34
C ARG A 100 -10.48 1.05 -8.04
N ALA A 101 -10.79 0.91 -9.34
CA ALA A 101 -11.49 1.92 -10.11
C ALA A 101 -12.92 2.16 -9.59
N ARG A 102 -13.67 1.08 -9.31
CA ARG A 102 -15.02 1.19 -8.75
C ARG A 102 -15.02 1.87 -7.38
N LEU A 103 -14.11 1.50 -6.48
CA LEU A 103 -14.00 2.12 -5.16
C LEU A 103 -13.60 3.60 -5.26
N ALA A 104 -12.65 3.96 -6.13
CA ALA A 104 -12.26 5.35 -6.35
C ALA A 104 -13.45 6.20 -6.84
N ALA A 105 -14.24 5.66 -7.78
CA ALA A 105 -15.43 6.34 -8.28
C ALA A 105 -16.53 6.48 -7.22
N ALA A 106 -16.77 5.46 -6.40
CA ALA A 106 -17.81 5.48 -5.38
C ALA A 106 -17.45 6.39 -4.19
N LEU A 107 -16.19 6.37 -3.76
CA LEU A 107 -15.73 7.02 -2.53
C LEU A 107 -15.15 8.42 -2.76
N HIS A 108 -14.87 8.79 -4.02
CA HIS A 108 -14.25 10.07 -4.39
C HIS A 108 -12.93 10.32 -3.63
N THR A 109 -12.20 9.25 -3.35
CA THR A 109 -10.91 9.27 -2.64
C THR A 109 -9.92 8.34 -3.33
N PRO A 110 -8.61 8.62 -3.27
CA PRO A 110 -7.58 7.71 -3.76
C PRO A 110 -7.65 6.34 -3.07
N ILE A 111 -7.56 5.28 -3.88
CA ILE A 111 -7.46 3.90 -3.42
C ILE A 111 -6.05 3.38 -3.78
N HIS A 112 -5.31 2.97 -2.76
CA HIS A 112 -3.91 2.56 -2.89
C HIS A 112 -3.75 1.06 -2.73
N VAL A 113 -2.76 0.49 -3.42
CA VAL A 113 -2.34 -0.91 -3.27
C VAL A 113 -1.24 -0.98 -2.22
N SER A 114 -1.35 -1.89 -1.26
CA SER A 114 -0.26 -2.20 -0.31
C SER A 114 0.66 -3.29 -0.90
N GLY A 115 1.97 -3.01 -0.94
CA GLY A 115 2.96 -3.92 -1.51
C GLY A 115 2.65 -4.33 -2.95
N SER A 116 2.78 -5.62 -3.26
CA SER A 116 2.38 -6.19 -4.57
C SER A 116 0.89 -6.54 -4.66
N GLY A 117 0.05 -6.05 -3.74
CA GLY A 117 -1.34 -6.45 -3.60
C GLY A 117 -1.51 -7.80 -2.89
N SER A 118 -2.75 -8.25 -2.65
CA SER A 118 -4.01 -7.69 -3.15
C SER A 118 -4.69 -6.66 -2.23
N THR A 119 -4.16 -6.46 -1.02
CA THR A 119 -4.75 -5.50 -0.06
C THR A 119 -4.76 -4.08 -0.63
N LEU A 120 -5.92 -3.45 -0.58
CA LEU A 120 -6.08 -2.02 -0.85
C LEU A 120 -6.26 -1.24 0.45
N PHE A 121 -6.01 0.07 0.43
CA PHE A 121 -6.31 0.96 1.54
C PHE A 121 -6.71 2.36 1.07
N CYS A 122 -7.47 3.07 1.90
CA CYS A 122 -7.88 4.46 1.67
C CYS A 122 -8.24 5.18 2.97
N ALA A 123 -8.22 6.51 2.94
CA ALA A 123 -8.71 7.38 4.01
C ALA A 123 -10.24 7.59 3.91
N ALA A 124 -11.00 6.50 3.93
CA ALA A 124 -12.46 6.53 3.95
C ALA A 124 -13.00 5.64 5.07
N ASP A 125 -14.22 5.93 5.51
CA ASP A 125 -14.91 5.17 6.54
C ASP A 125 -15.19 3.71 6.13
N ALA A 126 -14.93 2.78 7.05
CA ALA A 126 -15.00 1.35 6.81
C ALA A 126 -16.42 0.85 6.46
N ASP A 127 -17.47 1.45 7.01
CA ASP A 127 -18.85 1.06 6.68
C ASP A 127 -19.21 1.52 5.26
N THR A 128 -18.74 2.70 4.89
CA THR A 128 -18.91 3.23 3.52
C THR A 128 -18.17 2.37 2.50
N VAL A 129 -16.94 1.96 2.82
CA VAL A 129 -16.18 1.03 1.99
C VAL A 129 -16.87 -0.33 1.90
N ALA A 130 -17.36 -0.88 3.02
CA ALA A 130 -18.05 -2.17 3.04
C ALA A 130 -19.32 -2.17 2.18
N ARG A 131 -20.06 -1.06 2.15
CA ARG A 131 -21.22 -0.91 1.24
C ARG A 131 -20.82 -0.85 -0.23
N ALA A 132 -19.68 -0.24 -0.54
CA ALA A 132 -19.19 -0.09 -1.91
C ALA A 132 -18.53 -1.37 -2.47
N ALA A 133 -17.99 -2.23 -1.60
CA ALA A 133 -17.38 -3.51 -1.94
C ALA A 133 -17.80 -4.61 -0.93
N PRO A 134 -19.05 -5.08 -0.98
CA PRO A 134 -19.58 -6.07 -0.05
C PRO A 134 -18.88 -7.44 -0.13
N GLU A 135 -18.21 -7.72 -1.25
CA GLU A 135 -17.40 -8.92 -1.44
C GLU A 135 -16.05 -8.88 -0.70
N CYS A 136 -15.63 -7.71 -0.21
CA CYS A 136 -14.35 -7.51 0.47
C CYS A 136 -14.54 -7.49 1.99
N ARG A 137 -13.55 -8.02 2.71
CA ARG A 137 -13.45 -7.78 4.15
C ARG A 137 -12.84 -6.41 4.39
N THR A 138 -13.48 -5.58 5.21
CA THR A 138 -12.96 -4.26 5.60
C THR A 138 -12.44 -4.27 7.02
N VAL A 139 -11.36 -3.53 7.28
CA VAL A 139 -10.79 -3.36 8.62
C VAL A 139 -10.41 -1.89 8.82
N ARG A 140 -11.04 -1.23 9.79
CA ARG A 140 -10.60 0.11 10.25
C ARG A 140 -9.33 -0.05 11.08
N THR A 141 -8.33 0.79 10.82
CA THR A 141 -7.10 0.82 11.62
C THR A 141 -6.52 2.22 11.69
N THR A 142 -5.66 2.45 12.67
CA THR A 142 -4.92 3.70 12.86
C THR A 142 -3.45 3.40 12.65
N LEU A 143 -2.79 4.19 11.81
CA LEU A 143 -1.33 4.17 11.74
C LEU A 143 -0.79 4.65 13.09
N ILE A 144 0.07 3.83 13.69
CA ILE A 144 0.72 4.09 14.97
C ILE A 144 2.21 3.86 14.84
#